data_AF-A0A351BG63-F1
#
_entry.id   AF-A0A351BG63-F1
#
_cell.length_a   1.000
_cell.length_b   1.000
_cell.length_c   1.000
_cell.angle_alpha   90.00
_cell.angle_beta   90.00
_cell.angle_gamma   90.00
#
_symmetry.space_group_name_H-M   'P 1'
#
loop_
_entity.id
_entity.type
_entity.pdbx_description
1 polymer ?
#
loop_
_entity_poly.entity_id
_entity_poly.type
_entity_poly.pdbx_seq_one_letter_code
_entity_poly.pdbx_strand_id
1 'polypeptide(L)' 'MASLSKRQKALQGKVERTRSYPVAEALKLAKECATAKFDESIDAAVCLGVDPRKSDQIVRGSVVLPAGTGKTIR' A
#
# COMPACT_ATOMS: atom_id res chain seq x y z
N MET A 1 -16.50 -13.12 -11.33
CA MET A 1 -15.22 -12.61 -10.76
C MET A 1 -14.11 -12.99 -11.70
N ALA A 2 -13.37 -12.02 -12.25
CA ALA A 2 -12.34 -12.29 -13.26
C ALA A 2 -11.21 -13.14 -12.66
N SER A 3 -10.76 -14.16 -13.39
CA SER A 3 -9.67 -15.02 -12.94
C SER A 3 -8.40 -14.18 -12.76
N LEU A 4 -7.67 -14.39 -11.66
CA LEU A 4 -6.40 -13.74 -11.39
C LEU A 4 -5.44 -13.88 -12.58
N SER A 5 -4.91 -12.75 -13.04
CA SER A 5 -3.91 -12.70 -14.11
C SER A 5 -2.64 -13.47 -13.71
N LYS A 6 -1.88 -13.98 -14.69
CA LYS A 6 -0.62 -14.71 -14.44
C LYS A 6 0.35 -13.91 -13.56
N ARG A 7 0.39 -12.57 -13.74
CA ARG A 7 1.20 -11.65 -12.93
C ARG A 7 0.73 -11.60 -11.47
N GLN A 8 -0.58 -11.52 -11.23
CA GLN A 8 -1.15 -11.49 -9.87
C GLN A 8 -0.93 -12.81 -9.12
N LYS A 9 -1.00 -13.96 -9.82
CA LYS A 9 -0.71 -15.27 -9.21
C LYS A 9 0.76 -15.38 -8.78
N ALA A 10 1.70 -14.89 -9.59
CA ALA A 10 3.12 -14.88 -9.24
C ALA A 10 3.44 -14.00 -8.02
N LEU A 11 2.72 -12.88 -7.87
CA LEU A 11 2.89 -11.96 -6.74
C LEU A 11 2.29 -12.54 -5.43
N GLN A 12 1.14 -13.23 -5.52
CA GLN A 12 0.55 -13.89 -4.35
C GLN A 12 1.44 -14.99 -3.75
N GLY A 13 2.26 -15.66 -4.57
CA GLY A 13 3.20 -16.68 -4.07
C GLY A 13 4.39 -16.12 -3.30
N LYS A 14 4.70 -14.82 -3.44
CA LYS A 14 5.84 -14.17 -2.77
C LYS A 14 5.48 -13.55 -1.42
N VAL A 15 4.19 -13.38 -1.13
CA VAL A 15 3.71 -12.66 0.05
C VAL A 15 2.84 -13.57 0.90
N GLU A 16 3.35 -13.97 2.07
CA GLU A 16 2.55 -14.68 3.07
C GLU A 16 1.60 -13.70 3.77
N ARG A 17 0.29 -13.85 3.53
CA ARG A 17 -0.74 -12.97 4.10
C ARG A 17 -0.86 -13.02 5.63
N THR A 18 -0.47 -14.14 6.23
CA THR A 18 -0.66 -14.40 7.67
C THR A 18 0.52 -13.91 8.52
N ARG A 19 1.64 -13.56 7.89
CA ARG A 19 2.85 -13.15 8.59
C ARG A 19 2.89 -11.64 8.77
N SER A 20 3.10 -11.20 10.01
CA SER A 20 3.39 -9.79 10.30
C SER A 20 4.84 -9.49 9.96
N TYR A 21 5.06 -8.73 8.89
CA TYR A 21 6.40 -8.29 8.50
C TYR A 21 6.78 -7.01 9.25
N PRO A 22 8.00 -6.90 9.76
CA PRO A 22 8.53 -5.62 10.21
C PRO A 22 8.63 -4.65 9.02
N VAL A 23 8.45 -3.35 9.28
CA VAL A 23 8.32 -2.30 8.24
C VAL A 23 9.48 -2.33 7.22
N ALA A 24 10.71 -2.57 7.69
CA ALA A 24 11.89 -2.61 6.82
C ALA A 24 11.86 -3.79 5.84
N GLU A 25 11.35 -4.96 6.25
CA GLU A 25 11.21 -6.13 5.39
C GLU A 25 10.04 -5.96 4.42
N ALA A 26 8.93 -5.40 4.91
CA ALA A 26 7.76 -5.11 4.08
C ALA A 26 8.10 -4.16 2.92
N LEU A 27 8.92 -3.12 3.17
CA LEU A 27 9.37 -2.18 2.14
C LEU A 27 10.30 -2.82 1.10
N LYS A 28 11.14 -3.78 1.50
CA LYS A 28 11.99 -4.53 0.56
C LYS A 28 11.14 -5.43 -0.34
N LEU A 29 10.23 -6.20 0.25
CA LEU A 29 9.30 -7.05 -0.49
C LEU A 29 8.40 -6.24 -1.44
N ALA A 30 7.92 -5.07 -1.01
CA ALA A 30 7.12 -4.18 -1.85
C ALA A 30 7.90 -3.74 -3.11
N LYS A 31 9.19 -3.41 -2.98
CA LYS A 31 10.06 -3.06 -4.12
C LYS A 31 10.35 -4.25 -5.03
N GLU A 32 10.51 -5.46 -4.48
CA GLU A 32 10.72 -6.68 -5.28
C GLU A 32 9.45 -7.15 -6.02
N CYS A 33 8.29 -6.78 -5.49
CA CYS A 33 6.99 -7.01 -6.12
C CYS A 33 6.65 -5.96 -7.19
N ALA A 34 7.37 -4.83 -7.25
CA ALA A 34 7.22 -3.83 -8.30
C ALA A 34 7.73 -4.40 -9.62
N THR A 35 6.81 -4.73 -10.52
CA THR A 35 7.09 -5.43 -11.78
C THR A 35 6.68 -4.60 -13.00
N ALA A 36 6.11 -3.41 -12.79
CA ALA A 36 5.85 -2.47 -13.85
C ALA A 36 7.15 -1.81 -14.35
N LYS A 37 7.08 -1.27 -15.57
CA LYS A 37 8.19 -0.59 -16.24
C LYS A 37 8.32 0.90 -15.87
N PHE A 38 7.50 1.39 -14.96
CA PHE A 38 7.43 2.78 -14.52
C PHE A 38 7.55 2.85 -13.00
N ASP A 39 7.80 4.05 -12.46
CA ASP A 39 7.89 4.26 -11.01
C ASP A 39 6.53 4.04 -10.35
N GLU A 40 6.39 2.90 -9.66
CA GLU A 40 5.16 2.53 -8.96
C GLU A 40 4.98 3.37 -7.69
N SER A 41 3.72 3.68 -7.37
CA SER A 41 3.34 4.34 -6.12
C SER A 41 3.08 3.30 -5.03
N ILE A 42 3.60 3.54 -3.83
CA ILE A 42 3.32 2.71 -2.66
C ILE A 42 2.08 3.29 -1.97
N ASP A 43 1.07 2.44 -1.77
CA ASP A 43 -0.13 2.76 -1.01
C ASP A 43 -0.18 1.92 0.28
N ALA A 44 -0.77 2.48 1.33
CA ALA A 44 -0.89 1.85 2.64
C ALA A 44 -2.36 1.80 3.06
N ALA A 45 -2.95 0.61 3.02
CA ALA A 45 -4.32 0.39 3.46
C ALA A 45 -4.35 0.15 4.98
N VAL A 46 -4.99 1.05 5.72
CA VAL A 46 -5.19 0.91 7.17
C VAL A 46 -6.68 0.78 7.45
N CYS A 47 -7.09 -0.36 8.00
CA CYS A 47 -8.46 -0.54 8.47
C CYS A 47 -8.64 0.18 9.81
N LEU A 48 -9.33 1.31 9.78
CA LEU A 48 -9.72 2.05 10.97
C LEU A 48 -11.01 1.45 11.53
N GLY A 49 -11.06 1.16 12.83
CA GLY A 49 -12.24 0.63 13.53
C GLY A 49 -13.34 1.66 13.78
N VAL A 50 -13.50 2.63 12.87
CA VAL A 50 -14.45 3.74 12.97
C VAL A 50 -15.75 3.41 12.25
N ASP A 51 -16.87 3.89 12.78
CA ASP A 51 -18.17 3.79 12.12
C ASP A 51 -18.39 5.02 11.22
N PRO A 52 -18.33 4.88 9.88
CA PRO A 52 -18.44 6.01 8.96
C PRO A 52 -19.84 6.64 8.94
N ARG A 53 -20.84 6.01 9.57
CA ARG A 53 -22.20 6.58 9.69
C ARG A 53 -22.29 7.65 10.78
N LYS A 54 -21.37 7.65 11.73
CA LYS A 54 -21.29 8.65 12.80
C LYS A 54 -20.36 9.78 12.34
N SER A 55 -20.93 10.98 12.16
CA SER A 55 -20.19 12.15 11.66
C SER A 55 -18.95 12.49 12.48
N ASP A 56 -18.95 12.20 13.79
CA ASP A 56 -17.84 12.51 14.70
C ASP A 56 -16.65 11.55 14.56
N GLN A 57 -16.85 10.40 13.90
CA GLN A 57 -15.82 9.37 13.72
C GLN A 57 -15.16 9.43 12.34
N ILE A 58 -15.53 10.41 11.50
CA ILE A 58 -14.90 10.59 10.20
C ILE A 58 -13.50 11.17 10.37
N VAL A 59 -12.49 10.42 9.92
CA VAL A 59 -11.11 10.88 9.94
C VAL A 59 -10.77 11.42 8.56
N ARG A 60 -10.68 12.74 8.43
CA ARG A 60 -10.22 13.41 7.21
C ARG A 60 -9.17 14.44 7.58
N GLY A 61 -7.95 14.23 7.11
CA GLY A 61 -6.83 15.14 7.33
C GLY A 61 -5.83 15.07 6.19
N SER A 62 -4.98 16.09 6.11
CA SER A 62 -3.78 16.08 5.28
C SER A 62 -2.56 16.05 6.20
N VAL A 63 -1.50 15.37 5.75
CA VAL A 63 -0.22 15.34 6.45
C VAL A 63 0.89 15.65 5.46
N VAL A 64 1.87 16.44 5.90
CA VAL A 64 3.08 16.69 5.11
C VAL A 64 4.02 15.52 5.34
N LEU A 65 4.42 14.85 4.26
CA LEU A 65 5.38 13.75 4.35
C LEU A 65 6.79 14.32 4.58
N PRO A 66 7.58 13.74 5.52
CA PRO A 66 8.93 14.23 5.85
C PRO A 66 9.92 14.12 4.68
N ALA A 67 9.70 13.18 3.77
CA ALA A 67 10.49 13.03 2.52
C ALA A 67 9.80 13.66 1.29
N GLY A 68 8.72 14.42 1.49
CA GLY A 68 7.89 14.97 0.41
C GLY A 68 7.09 13.91 -0.36
N THR A 69 6.46 14.33 -1.46
CA THR A 69 5.61 13.49 -2.33
C THR A 69 6.36 12.88 -3.51
N GLY A 70 7.69 13.02 -3.56
CA GLY A 70 8.52 12.52 -4.67
C GLY A 70 8.36 13.28 -5.99
N LYS A 71 7.48 14.30 -6.05
CA LYS A 71 7.41 15.25 -7.17
C LYS A 71 8.16 16.52 -6.80
N THR A 72 9.17 16.86 -7.57
CA THR A 72 9.84 18.17 -7.49
C THR A 72 8.84 19.23 -7.95
N ILE A 73 8.27 19.98 -7.00
CA ILE A 73 7.43 21.13 -7.30
C ILE A 73 8.35 22.19 -7.92
N ARG A 74 8.22 22.44 -9.22
CA ARG A 74 8.77 23.61 -9.90
C ARG A 74 7.68 24.65 -10.06
#